data_AF-A0A2T3IMH9-F1
#
_entry.id   AF-A0A2T3IMH9-F1
#
_cell.length_a   1.000
_cell.length_b   1.000
_cell.length_c   1.000
_cell.angle_alpha   90.00
_cell.angle_beta   90.00
_cell.angle_gamma   90.00
#
_symmetry.space_group_name_H-M   'P 1'
#
loop_
_entity.id
_entity.type
_entity.pdbx_description
1 polymer ?
#
loop_
_entity_poly.entity_id
_entity_poly.type
_entity_poly.pdbx_seq_one_letter_code
_entity_poly.pdbx_strand_id
1 'polypeptide(L)'
;MMDILMYLFETYIHSDAELMVDQDELSEELLRAGFHQEDIYKALEWLEKLAALQETEETPYMNTSSVTAMRIYTAQEMSRLDTTCRGFLTYLEQIHVLGADTREMVIDRIMALETSDFNLDDLKWIILMVLFNAPGNESAYSQMEELLYGMEDGYIH
;
A
#
# COMPACT_ATOMS: atom_id res chain seq x y z
N MET A 1 12.27 5.32 -5.83
CA MET A 1 11.51 4.12 -5.39
C MET A 1 9.99 4.27 -5.47
N MET A 2 9.35 5.29 -4.86
CA MET A 2 7.87 5.43 -4.86
C MET A 2 7.28 5.44 -6.28
N ASP A 3 7.90 6.18 -7.21
CA ASP A 3 7.48 6.23 -8.62
C ASP A 3 7.50 4.86 -9.31
N ILE A 4 8.41 3.97 -8.89
CA ILE A 4 8.49 2.61 -9.41
C ILE A 4 7.33 1.78 -8.89
N LEU A 5 7.02 1.90 -7.59
CA LEU A 5 5.86 1.22 -7.01
C LEU A 5 4.58 1.66 -7.71
N MET A 6 4.38 2.97 -7.92
CA MET A 6 3.22 3.49 -8.67
C MET A 6 3.18 2.95 -10.11
N TYR A 7 4.30 3.04 -10.84
CA TYR A 7 4.39 2.52 -12.22
C TYR A 7 4.03 1.03 -12.30
N LEU A 8 4.61 0.22 -11.42
CA LEU A 8 4.33 -1.21 -11.36
C LEU A 8 2.86 -1.47 -11.06
N PHE A 9 2.32 -0.75 -10.10
CA PHE A 9 0.95 -0.94 -9.71
C PHE A 9 -0.02 -0.56 -10.84
N GLU A 10 0.13 0.60 -11.46
CA GLU A 10 -0.70 1.04 -12.59
C GLU A 10 -0.61 0.08 -13.79
N THR A 11 0.60 -0.39 -14.10
CA THR A 11 0.88 -1.23 -15.28
C THR A 11 0.37 -2.66 -15.11
N TYR A 12 0.54 -3.24 -13.92
CA TYR A 12 0.29 -4.67 -13.71
C TYR A 12 -1.03 -4.99 -13.02
N ILE A 13 -1.71 -4.05 -12.34
CA ILE A 13 -2.97 -4.39 -11.67
C ILE A 13 -4.17 -4.56 -12.62
N HIS A 14 -4.15 -3.85 -13.75
CA HIS A 14 -5.20 -3.92 -14.78
C HIS A 14 -5.03 -5.11 -15.72
N SER A 15 -3.84 -5.71 -15.70
CA SER A 15 -3.54 -6.94 -16.40
C SER A 15 -3.85 -8.04 -15.39
N ASP A 16 -4.80 -8.95 -15.63
CA ASP A 16 -5.07 -10.15 -14.80
C ASP A 16 -3.85 -11.11 -14.63
N ALA A 17 -2.63 -10.62 -14.86
CA ALA A 17 -1.40 -11.30 -14.56
C ALA A 17 -1.26 -11.39 -13.04
N GLU A 18 -1.41 -12.61 -12.51
CA GLU A 18 -0.73 -13.00 -11.28
C GLU A 18 0.68 -12.39 -11.32
N LEU A 19 1.08 -11.72 -10.23
CA LEU A 19 2.40 -11.09 -10.00
C LEU A 19 3.57 -12.09 -10.04
N MET A 20 3.43 -13.23 -10.72
CA MET A 20 4.48 -14.15 -11.13
C MET A 20 5.17 -13.65 -12.41
N VAL A 21 5.45 -12.35 -12.51
CA VAL A 21 6.33 -11.81 -13.56
C VAL A 21 7.77 -12.03 -13.10
N ASP A 22 8.62 -12.51 -14.01
CA ASP A 22 10.04 -12.72 -13.72
C ASP A 22 10.67 -11.39 -13.25
N GLN A 23 11.29 -11.40 -12.07
CA GLN A 23 11.93 -10.23 -11.47
C GLN A 23 13.02 -9.65 -12.38
N ASP A 24 13.70 -10.50 -13.15
CA ASP A 24 14.72 -10.08 -14.12
C ASP A 24 14.08 -9.35 -15.31
N GLU A 25 12.95 -9.85 -15.82
CA GLU A 25 12.21 -9.20 -16.92
C GLU A 25 11.64 -7.84 -16.48
N LEU A 26 11.07 -7.78 -15.27
CA LEU A 26 10.56 -6.55 -14.68
C LEU A 26 11.67 -5.52 -14.48
N SER A 27 12.84 -5.96 -14.02
CA SER A 27 14.01 -5.10 -13.84
C SER A 27 14.49 -4.52 -15.16
N GLU A 28 14.55 -5.33 -16.23
CA GLU A 28 14.90 -4.84 -17.56
C GLU A 28 13.90 -3.83 -18.10
N GLU A 29 12.59 -4.06 -17.90
CA GLU A 29 11.55 -3.13 -18.32
C GLU A 29 11.69 -1.78 -17.59
N LEU A 30 11.84 -1.80 -16.26
CA LEU A 30 12.00 -0.59 -15.45
C LEU A 30 13.27 0.19 -15.83
N LEU A 31 14.36 -0.51 -16.14
CA LEU A 31 15.58 0.13 -16.66
C LEU A 31 15.32 0.82 -18.02
N ARG A 32 14.56 0.18 -18.91
CA ARG A 32 14.18 0.77 -20.21
C ARG A 32 13.21 1.95 -20.06
N ALA A 33 12.36 1.93 -19.03
CA ALA A 33 11.50 3.05 -18.65
C ALA A 33 12.28 4.24 -18.06
N GLY A 34 13.57 4.05 -17.75
CA GLY A 34 14.47 5.10 -17.30
C GLY A 34 14.65 5.19 -15.78
N PHE A 35 14.18 4.20 -15.02
CA PHE A 35 14.38 4.16 -13.58
C PHE A 35 15.83 3.78 -13.22
N HIS A 36 16.30 4.27 -12.08
CA HIS A 36 17.63 3.97 -11.57
C HIS A 36 17.69 2.54 -11.00
N GLN A 37 18.75 1.80 -11.32
CA GLN A 37 18.91 0.40 -10.89
C GLN A 37 18.82 0.21 -9.37
N GLU A 38 19.39 1.12 -8.59
CA GLU A 38 19.31 1.07 -7.12
C GLU A 38 17.88 1.23 -6.61
N ASP A 39 17.10 2.13 -7.21
CA ASP A 39 15.70 2.34 -6.85
C ASP A 39 14.82 1.15 -7.25
N ILE A 40 15.11 0.52 -8.39
CA ILE A 40 14.42 -0.70 -8.85
C ILE A 40 14.61 -1.82 -7.84
N TYR A 41 15.85 -2.10 -7.44
CA TYR A 41 16.14 -3.15 -6.47
C TYR A 41 15.40 -2.92 -5.14
N LYS A 42 15.42 -1.69 -4.63
CA LYS A 42 14.70 -1.35 -3.39
C LYS A 42 13.18 -1.52 -3.51
N ALA A 43 12.60 -1.13 -4.65
CA ALA A 43 11.16 -1.29 -4.89
C ALA A 43 10.75 -2.77 -4.93
N LEU A 44 11.54 -3.60 -5.61
CA LEU A 44 11.29 -5.04 -5.71
C LEU A 44 11.46 -5.73 -4.35
N GLU A 45 12.51 -5.40 -3.59
CA GLU A 45 12.71 -5.89 -2.22
C GLU A 45 11.55 -5.46 -1.30
N TRP A 46 11.02 -4.25 -1.49
CA TRP A 46 9.86 -3.77 -0.74
C TRP A 46 8.60 -4.61 -1.04
N LEU A 47 8.36 -4.96 -2.31
CA LEU A 47 7.25 -5.80 -2.74
C LEU A 47 7.39 -7.24 -2.23
N GLU A 48 8.58 -7.82 -2.30
CA GLU A 48 8.88 -9.15 -1.74
C GLU A 48 8.54 -9.20 -0.25
N LYS A 49 8.97 -8.18 0.51
CA LYS A 49 8.63 -8.08 1.93
C LYS A 49 7.13 -7.89 2.17
N LEU A 50 6.41 -7.17 1.30
CA LEU A 50 4.95 -7.05 1.39
C LEU A 50 4.27 -8.41 1.22
N ALA A 51 4.64 -9.18 0.18
CA ALA A 51 4.10 -10.52 -0.05
C ALA A 51 4.40 -11.45 1.14
N ALA A 52 5.61 -11.41 1.68
CA ALA A 52 6.01 -12.21 2.84
C ALA A 52 5.19 -11.91 4.11
N LEU A 53 4.66 -10.69 4.29
CA LEU A 53 3.80 -10.38 5.44
C LEU A 53 2.47 -11.16 5.42
N GLN A 54 2.04 -11.61 4.24
CA GLN A 54 0.74 -12.27 4.04
C GLN A 54 0.83 -13.79 4.03
N GLU A 55 1.98 -14.34 3.64
CA GLU A 55 2.24 -15.79 3.64
C GLU A 55 2.33 -16.41 5.05
N THR A 56 2.26 -15.59 6.11
CA THR A 56 2.29 -16.05 7.50
C THR A 56 0.96 -16.69 7.93
N GLU A 57 0.54 -17.78 7.29
CA GLU A 57 -0.68 -18.53 7.63
C GLU A 57 -0.67 -19.07 9.08
N GLU A 58 0.51 -19.27 9.67
CA GLU A 58 0.68 -19.83 11.02
C GLU A 58 0.62 -18.79 12.15
N THR A 59 0.86 -17.50 11.86
CA THR A 59 0.80 -16.43 12.88
C THR A 59 0.18 -15.17 12.30
N PRO A 60 -0.98 -14.72 12.82
CA PRO A 60 -1.60 -13.50 12.33
C PRO A 60 -0.66 -12.30 12.54
N TYR A 61 -0.60 -11.42 11.53
CA TYR A 61 0.27 -10.22 11.53
C TYR A 61 0.10 -9.36 12.79
N MET A 62 -1.12 -9.33 13.33
CA MET A 62 -1.42 -8.80 14.65
C MET A 62 -2.07 -9.86 15.55
N ASN A 63 -1.76 -9.80 16.84
CA ASN A 63 -2.60 -10.43 17.86
C ASN A 63 -3.99 -9.77 17.90
N THR A 64 -5.01 -10.57 18.21
CA THR A 64 -6.42 -10.14 18.25
C THR A 64 -6.57 -8.85 19.06
N SER A 65 -7.00 -7.77 18.39
CA SER A 65 -7.29 -6.50 19.04
C SER A 65 -8.78 -6.43 19.41
N SER A 66 -9.08 -5.84 20.57
CA SER A 66 -10.47 -5.53 20.91
C SER A 66 -11.07 -4.60 19.86
N VAL A 67 -12.36 -4.78 19.53
CA VAL A 67 -13.13 -3.86 18.65
C VAL A 67 -13.09 -2.41 19.16
N THR A 68 -12.83 -2.21 20.46
CA THR A 68 -12.71 -0.88 21.09
C THR A 68 -11.28 -0.38 21.24
N ALA A 69 -10.28 -1.10 20.68
CA ALA A 69 -8.90 -0.69 20.78
C ALA A 69 -8.67 0.60 19.98
N MET A 70 -7.90 1.52 20.55
CA MET A 70 -7.50 2.75 19.88
C MET A 70 -6.01 2.67 19.57
N ARG A 71 -5.63 2.91 18.31
CA ARG A 71 -4.23 3.00 17.92
C ARG A 71 -3.62 4.30 18.42
N ILE A 72 -2.42 4.20 18.97
CA ILE A 72 -1.59 5.34 19.38
C ILE A 72 -0.40 5.39 18.44
N TYR A 73 -0.18 6.52 17.76
CA TYR A 73 0.95 6.70 16.85
C TYR A 73 2.22 7.08 17.63
N THR A 74 3.35 6.48 17.27
CA THR A 74 4.67 6.82 17.78
C THR A 74 5.15 8.17 17.22
N ALA A 75 6.16 8.78 17.84
CA ALA A 75 6.74 10.03 17.34
C ALA A 75 7.31 9.88 15.92
N GLN A 76 7.87 8.71 15.60
CA GLN A 76 8.40 8.41 14.26
C GLN A 76 7.27 8.29 13.24
N GLU A 77 6.21 7.54 13.57
CA GLU A 77 5.02 7.44 12.72
C GLU A 77 4.38 8.83 12.51
N MET A 78 4.25 9.65 13.55
CA MET A 78 3.70 11.01 13.44
C MET A 78 4.56 11.96 12.60
N SER A 79 5.87 11.73 12.53
CA SER A 79 6.77 12.50 11.67
C SER A 79 6.61 12.14 10.19
N ARG A 80 6.22 10.89 9.92
CA ARG A 80 6.06 10.34 8.57
C ARG A 80 4.64 10.50 8.04
N LEU A 81 3.66 10.24 8.90
CA LEU A 81 2.23 10.32 8.65
C LEU A 81 1.71 11.59 9.30
N ASP A 82 1.50 12.61 8.47
CA ASP A 82 0.93 13.86 8.93
C ASP A 82 -0.51 13.68 9.46
N THR A 83 -1.12 14.76 9.93
CA THR A 83 -2.50 14.71 10.46
C THR A 83 -3.51 14.24 9.40
N THR A 84 -3.31 14.60 8.13
CA THR A 84 -4.19 14.25 7.03
C THR A 84 -4.13 12.75 6.75
N CYS A 85 -2.92 12.19 6.65
CA CYS A 85 -2.66 10.76 6.46
C CYS A 85 -3.30 9.92 7.57
N ARG A 86 -3.08 10.30 8.83
CA ARG A 86 -3.65 9.60 9.99
C ARG A 86 -5.17 9.70 10.05
N GLY A 87 -5.72 10.84 9.66
CA GLY A 87 -7.17 11.05 9.54
C GLY A 87 -7.78 10.14 8.46
N PHE A 88 -7.10 9.99 7.33
CA PHE A 88 -7.54 9.12 6.23
C PHE A 88 -7.51 7.63 6.63
N LEU A 89 -6.43 7.16 7.28
CA LEU A 89 -6.38 5.80 7.84
C LEU A 89 -7.53 5.54 8.83
N THR A 90 -7.81 6.51 9.71
CA THR A 90 -8.92 6.41 10.66
C THR A 90 -10.27 6.34 9.96
N TYR A 91 -10.45 7.13 8.89
CA TYR A 91 -11.68 7.10 8.09
C TYR A 91 -11.88 5.75 7.42
N LEU A 92 -10.85 5.18 6.78
CA LEU A 92 -10.94 3.87 6.13
C LEU A 92 -11.25 2.74 7.11
N GLU A 93 -10.72 2.80 8.34
CA GLU A 93 -11.05 1.85 9.41
C GLU A 93 -12.53 1.98 9.84
N GLN A 94 -13.07 3.20 9.89
CA GLN A 94 -14.47 3.46 10.27
C GLN A 94 -15.48 2.97 9.24
N ILE A 95 -15.13 3.02 7.95
CA ILE A 95 -15.98 2.49 6.86
C ILE A 95 -15.67 1.02 6.55
N HIS A 96 -14.83 0.37 7.36
CA HIS A 96 -14.44 -1.04 7.22
C HIS A 96 -13.74 -1.40 5.90
N VAL A 97 -13.12 -0.42 5.24
CA VAL A 97 -12.20 -0.67 4.11
C VAL A 97 -10.87 -1.21 4.64
N LEU A 98 -10.40 -0.71 5.78
CA LEU A 98 -9.25 -1.27 6.49
C LEU A 98 -9.70 -1.96 7.78
N GLY A 99 -9.09 -3.11 8.06
CA GLY A 99 -9.09 -3.75 9.37
C GLY A 99 -7.89 -3.28 10.20
N ALA A 100 -7.85 -3.67 11.47
CA ALA A 100 -6.71 -3.35 12.33
C ALA A 100 -5.41 -3.98 11.79
N ASP A 101 -5.50 -5.20 11.26
CA ASP A 101 -4.42 -5.93 10.61
C ASP A 101 -3.91 -5.23 9.35
N THR A 102 -4.79 -4.94 8.38
CA THR A 102 -4.39 -4.28 7.13
C THR A 102 -3.93 -2.84 7.37
N ARG A 103 -4.48 -2.14 8.38
CA ARG A 103 -3.97 -0.83 8.82
C ARG A 103 -2.52 -0.92 9.31
N GLU A 104 -2.19 -1.89 10.16
CA GLU A 104 -0.81 -2.03 10.63
C GLU A 104 0.14 -2.42 9.49
N MET A 105 -0.29 -3.28 8.56
CA MET A 105 0.51 -3.62 7.38
C MET A 105 0.82 -2.36 6.55
N VAL A 106 -0.18 -1.51 6.31
CA VAL A 106 0.01 -0.22 5.62
C VAL A 106 1.03 0.64 6.36
N ILE A 107 0.91 0.79 7.68
CA ILE A 107 1.84 1.61 8.48
C ILE A 107 3.26 1.05 8.39
N ASP A 108 3.46 -0.25 8.61
CA ASP A 108 4.76 -0.90 8.53
C ASP A 108 5.41 -0.74 7.15
N ARG A 109 4.62 -0.92 6.09
CA ARG A 109 5.08 -0.70 4.71
C ARG A 109 5.51 0.74 4.44
N ILE A 110 4.79 1.73 4.98
CA ILE A 110 5.15 3.15 4.87
C ILE A 110 6.43 3.45 5.64
N MET A 111 6.60 2.87 6.82
CA MET A 111 7.80 3.05 7.63
C MET A 111 9.05 2.44 6.97
N ALA A 112 8.87 1.42 6.11
CA ALA A 112 9.93 0.82 5.31
C ALA A 112 10.29 1.62 4.04
N LEU A 113 9.52 2.65 3.66
CA LEU A 113 9.82 3.46 2.49
C LEU A 113 11.01 4.40 2.75
N GLU A 114 12.07 4.24 1.97
CA GLU A 114 13.25 5.12 1.95
C GLU A 114 13.07 6.38 1.08
N THR A 115 11.93 7.07 1.21
CA THR A 115 11.70 8.40 0.57
C THR A 115 11.76 9.52 1.61
N SER A 116 12.14 10.74 1.23
CA SER A 116 12.11 11.90 2.14
C SER A 116 10.72 12.52 2.21
N ASP A 117 10.05 12.56 1.06
CA ASP A 117 8.73 13.15 0.87
C ASP A 117 7.68 12.05 0.81
N PHE A 118 6.62 12.22 1.60
CA PHE A 118 5.47 11.31 1.65
C PHE A 118 4.21 12.14 1.89
N ASN A 119 3.22 11.97 1.04
CA ASN A 119 1.96 12.71 1.09
C ASN A 119 0.74 11.76 1.10
N LEU A 120 -0.47 12.35 1.09
CA LEU A 120 -1.71 11.58 1.14
C LEU A 120 -1.92 10.69 -0.10
N ASP A 121 -1.51 11.16 -1.28
CA ASP A 121 -1.64 10.40 -2.52
C ASP A 121 -0.68 9.21 -2.55
N ASP A 122 0.52 9.36 -1.98
CA ASP A 122 1.42 8.22 -1.75
C ASP A 122 0.77 7.19 -0.82
N LEU A 123 0.18 7.64 0.30
CA LEU A 123 -0.53 6.76 1.23
C LEU A 123 -1.62 5.94 0.56
N LYS A 124 -2.41 6.56 -0.32
CA LYS A 124 -3.50 5.90 -1.04
C LYS A 124 -2.99 4.76 -1.92
N TRP A 125 -1.88 4.97 -2.64
CA TRP A 125 -1.24 3.92 -3.43
C TRP A 125 -0.74 2.76 -2.57
N ILE A 126 -0.11 3.06 -1.42
CA ILE A 126 0.35 2.00 -0.51
C ILE A 126 -0.83 1.19 0.04
N ILE A 127 -1.95 1.84 0.35
CA ILE A 127 -3.17 1.15 0.79
C ILE A 127 -3.69 0.21 -0.29
N LEU A 128 -3.77 0.67 -1.54
CA LEU A 128 -4.18 -0.17 -2.66
C LEU A 128 -3.25 -1.38 -2.85
N MET A 129 -1.93 -1.17 -2.76
CA MET A 129 -0.94 -2.26 -2.83
C MET A 129 -1.15 -3.31 -1.74
N VAL A 130 -1.35 -2.86 -0.50
CA VAL A 130 -1.60 -3.78 0.62
C VAL A 130 -2.91 -4.54 0.41
N LEU A 131 -4.00 -3.86 0.03
CA LEU A 131 -5.30 -4.49 -0.17
C LEU A 131 -5.29 -5.46 -1.35
N PHE A 132 -4.61 -5.12 -2.45
CA PHE A 132 -4.49 -5.98 -3.62
C PHE A 132 -3.77 -7.29 -3.30
N ASN A 133 -2.72 -7.22 -2.49
CA ASN A 133 -1.98 -8.41 -2.10
C ASN A 133 -2.73 -9.21 -1.00
N ALA A 134 -3.58 -8.55 -0.19
CA ALA A 134 -4.20 -9.21 0.97
C ALA A 134 -5.37 -10.13 0.59
N PRO A 135 -5.36 -11.41 0.99
CA PRO A 135 -6.41 -12.36 0.60
C PRO A 135 -7.79 -11.94 1.14
N GLY A 136 -8.83 -12.08 0.31
CA GLY A 136 -10.22 -11.79 0.67
C GLY A 136 -10.58 -10.32 0.83
N ASN A 137 -9.70 -9.40 0.38
CA ASN A 137 -9.93 -7.96 0.43
C ASN A 137 -10.41 -7.38 -0.91
N GLU A 138 -10.93 -8.18 -1.85
CA GLU A 138 -11.34 -7.68 -3.17
C GLU A 138 -12.40 -6.58 -3.07
N SER A 139 -13.36 -6.73 -2.14
CA SER A 139 -14.40 -5.71 -1.92
C SER A 139 -13.84 -4.44 -1.27
N ALA A 140 -12.83 -4.56 -0.41
CA ALA A 140 -12.16 -3.41 0.20
C ALA A 140 -11.30 -2.67 -0.83
N TYR A 141 -10.63 -3.43 -1.70
CA TYR A 141 -9.87 -2.94 -2.83
C TYR A 141 -10.75 -2.10 -3.77
N SER A 142 -11.86 -2.65 -4.26
CA SER A 142 -12.77 -1.92 -5.15
C SER A 142 -13.36 -0.67 -4.50
N GLN A 143 -13.69 -0.71 -3.20
CA GLN A 143 -14.17 0.49 -2.49
C GLN A 143 -13.08 1.56 -2.36
N MET A 144 -11.83 1.16 -2.11
CA MET A 144 -10.71 2.10 -2.09
C MET A 144 -10.45 2.71 -3.46
N GLU A 145 -10.54 1.90 -4.51
CA GLU A 145 -10.42 2.33 -5.90
C GLU A 145 -11.52 3.34 -6.27
N GLU A 146 -12.78 3.07 -5.92
CA GLU A 146 -13.90 4.01 -6.09
C GLU A 146 -13.69 5.32 -5.31
N LEU A 147 -13.10 5.27 -4.11
CA LEU A 147 -12.78 6.49 -3.35
C LEU A 147 -11.68 7.31 -4.03
N LEU A 148 -10.76 6.68 -4.74
CA LEU A 148 -9.71 7.38 -5.47
C LEU A 148 -10.26 8.06 -6.72
N TYR A 149 -10.96 7.31 -7.57
CA TYR A 149 -11.52 7.85 -8.81
C TYR A 149 -12.77 8.71 -8.59
N GLY A 150 -13.59 8.37 -7.58
CA GLY A 150 -14.79 9.12 -7.22
C GLY A 150 -14.51 10.48 -6.59
N MET A 151 -13.30 10.71 -6.05
CA MET A 151 -12.86 12.05 -5.65
C MET A 151 -12.36 12.89 -6.84
N GLU A 152 -11.89 12.26 -7.93
CA GLU A 152 -11.45 12.97 -9.14
C GLU A 152 -12.64 13.40 -10.02
N ASP A 153 -13.75 12.64 -10.02
CA ASP A 153 -15.01 12.99 -10.71
C ASP A 153 -15.96 13.90 -9.90
N GLY A 154 -15.38 14.72 -9.00
CA GLY A 154 -16.07 15.72 -8.20
C GLY A 154 -16.60 16.95 -8.97
N TYR A 155 -16.97 16.81 -10.24
CA TYR A 155 -17.88 17.67 -11.01
C TYR A 155 -18.44 16.75 -12.11
N ILE A 156 -19.72 16.35 -12.10
CA ILE A 156 -20.83 17.10 -12.73
C ILE A 156 -22.15 16.86 -11.96
N HIS A 157 -22.86 17.97 -11.80
CA HIS A 157 -24.16 18.22 -11.18
C HIS A 157 -25.31 17.27 -11.55
#